data_AF-A0A1S8ZKZ1-F1
#
_entry.id   AF-A0A1S8ZKZ1-F1
#
_cell.length_a   1.000
_cell.length_b   1.000
_cell.length_c   1.000
_cell.angle_alpha   90.00
_cell.angle_beta   90.00
_cell.angle_gamma   90.00
#
_symmetry.space_group_name_H-M   'P 1'
#
loop_
_entity.id
_entity.type
_entity.pdbx_description
1 polymer ?
#
loop_
_entity_poly.entity_id
_entity_poly.type
_entity_poly.pdbx_seq_one_letter_code
_entity_poly.pdbx_strand_id
1 'polypeptide(L)'
;KPVQPVLADVTGECSATATAPTTTDNCAGTITGTTSDPLTYNAQGTYTITWNFNDGNGNTETATQKVIVKDIQKPVQPVLADVTGECSATATAPTTTDNCAGTITGTTSDPLT
;
A
#
# COMPACT_ATOMS: atom_id res chain seq x y z
N LYS A 1 23.94 -24.37 5.05
CA LYS A 1 23.61 -22.92 5.00
C LYS A 1 22.22 -22.77 4.41
N PRO A 2 21.42 -21.81 4.90
CA PRO A 2 20.08 -21.60 4.38
C PRO A 2 20.08 -21.49 2.85
N VAL A 3 19.03 -21.98 2.21
CA VAL A 3 18.82 -21.74 0.78
C VAL A 3 18.32 -20.30 0.62
N GLN A 4 18.81 -19.57 -0.39
CA GLN A 4 18.29 -18.24 -0.69
C GLN A 4 16.87 -18.36 -1.28
N PRO A 5 15.82 -17.83 -0.63
CA PRO A 5 14.48 -17.89 -1.18
C PRO A 5 14.26 -16.79 -2.24
N VAL A 6 13.39 -17.07 -3.20
CA VAL A 6 12.79 -16.06 -4.07
C VAL A 6 11.45 -15.68 -3.46
N LEU A 7 11.30 -14.42 -3.04
CA LEU A 7 10.11 -13.93 -2.36
C LEU A 7 9.20 -13.22 -3.35
N ALA A 8 7.91 -13.56 -3.33
CA ALA A 8 6.90 -12.88 -4.14
C ALA A 8 6.62 -11.48 -3.59
N ASP A 9 6.21 -10.58 -4.47
CA ASP A 9 5.80 -9.23 -4.09
C ASP A 9 4.53 -9.26 -3.23
N VAL A 10 4.45 -8.36 -2.26
CA VAL A 10 3.24 -8.12 -1.46
C VAL A 10 2.55 -6.88 -2.01
N THR A 11 1.28 -6.99 -2.38
CA THR A 11 0.53 -5.89 -2.99
C THR A 11 -0.72 -5.54 -2.21
N GLY A 12 -1.05 -4.25 -2.13
CA GLY A 12 -2.33 -3.77 -1.60
C GLY A 12 -2.68 -2.39 -2.15
N GLU A 13 -3.95 -2.00 -2.10
CA GLU A 13 -4.38 -0.71 -2.66
C GLU A 13 -4.15 0.44 -1.68
N CYS A 14 -4.67 0.34 -0.46
CA CYS A 14 -4.55 1.39 0.56
C CYS A 14 -3.50 1.04 1.63
N SER A 15 -3.24 -0.26 1.80
CA SER A 15 -2.21 -0.77 2.70
C SER A 15 -1.77 -2.16 2.28
N ALA A 16 -0.55 -2.53 2.62
CA ALA A 16 -0.01 -3.87 2.44
C ALA A 16 0.74 -4.32 3.71
N THR A 17 0.57 -5.59 4.07
CA THR A 17 1.25 -6.20 5.22
C THR A 17 1.99 -7.45 4.78
N ALA A 18 3.30 -7.49 5.03
CA ALA A 18 4.15 -8.64 4.80
C ALA A 18 4.20 -9.54 6.04
N THR A 19 4.24 -10.84 5.82
CA THR A 19 4.47 -11.84 6.87
C THR A 19 5.88 -12.39 6.77
N ALA A 20 6.47 -12.78 7.90
CA ALA A 20 7.80 -13.38 7.90
C ALA A 20 7.86 -14.63 6.99
N PRO A 21 8.73 -14.63 5.96
CA PRO A 21 8.91 -15.79 5.09
C PRO A 21 9.74 -16.86 5.79
N THR A 22 9.71 -18.06 5.22
CA THR A 22 10.57 -19.17 5.65
C THR A 22 11.50 -19.61 4.52
N THR A 23 12.65 -20.15 4.88
CA THR A 23 13.51 -20.92 3.98
C THR A 23 13.91 -22.25 4.62
N THR A 24 14.63 -23.09 3.88
CA THR A 24 15.13 -24.38 4.35
C THR A 24 16.64 -24.43 4.40
N ASP A 25 17.18 -25.17 5.35
CA ASP A 25 18.57 -25.57 5.50
C ASP A 25 18.65 -27.08 5.70
N ASN A 26 19.70 -27.72 5.18
CA ASN A 26 19.86 -29.17 5.24
C ASN A 26 20.19 -29.70 6.64
N CYS A 27 20.68 -28.85 7.55
CA CYS A 27 21.02 -29.19 8.93
C CYS A 27 19.99 -28.64 9.93
N ALA A 28 19.65 -27.36 9.83
CA ALA A 28 18.74 -26.66 10.75
C ALA A 28 17.25 -26.83 10.39
N GLY A 29 16.94 -27.35 9.20
CA GLY A 29 15.55 -27.53 8.76
C GLY A 29 14.91 -26.21 8.32
N THR A 30 13.69 -25.92 8.80
CA THR A 30 12.97 -24.69 8.41
C THR A 30 13.42 -23.51 9.26
N ILE A 31 13.75 -22.40 8.60
CA ILE A 31 14.23 -21.17 9.22
C ILE A 31 13.26 -20.05 8.88
N THR A 32 12.82 -19.31 9.89
CA THR A 32 11.99 -18.10 9.71
C THR A 32 12.88 -16.88 9.55
N GLY A 33 12.59 -16.06 8.55
CA GLY A 33 13.32 -14.81 8.30
C GLY A 33 13.02 -13.75 9.36
N THR A 34 14.03 -12.96 9.71
CA THR A 34 13.91 -11.79 10.57
C THR A 34 14.23 -10.52 9.79
N THR A 35 13.66 -9.40 10.20
CA THR A 35 13.94 -8.09 9.59
C THR A 35 13.78 -6.98 10.63
N SER A 36 14.46 -5.86 10.41
CA SER A 36 14.23 -4.60 11.12
C SER A 36 13.31 -3.65 10.35
N ASP A 37 12.97 -3.98 9.11
CA ASP A 37 12.10 -3.15 8.28
C ASP A 37 10.64 -3.25 8.76
N PRO A 38 9.80 -2.22 8.50
CA PRO A 38 8.38 -2.29 8.77
C PRO A 38 7.72 -3.46 8.04
N LEU A 39 6.72 -4.08 8.67
CA LEU A 39 5.92 -5.13 8.03
C LEU A 39 4.60 -4.62 7.48
N THR A 40 4.19 -3.40 7.84
CA THR A 40 2.95 -2.79 7.39
C THR A 40 3.24 -1.44 6.77
N TYR A 41 2.68 -1.21 5.58
CA TYR A 41 2.81 0.01 4.81
C TYR A 41 1.41 0.52 4.46
N ASN A 42 1.10 1.76 4.85
CA ASN A 42 -0.22 2.38 4.70
C ASN A 42 -0.20 3.61 3.78
N ALA A 43 0.91 3.86 3.10
CA ALA A 43 1.06 4.96 2.17
C ALA A 43 1.36 4.42 0.78
N GLN A 44 0.90 5.14 -0.25
CA GLN A 44 1.14 4.81 -1.65
C GLN A 44 2.65 4.80 -1.94
N GLY A 45 3.13 3.77 -2.61
CA GLY A 45 4.54 3.64 -2.94
C GLY A 45 5.01 2.22 -3.19
N THR A 46 6.30 2.10 -3.48
CA THR A 46 7.03 0.83 -3.55
C THR A 46 8.10 0.82 -2.47
N TYR A 47 8.08 -0.21 -1.64
CA TYR A 47 8.98 -0.42 -0.51
C TYR A 47 9.74 -1.75 -0.70
N THR A 48 10.84 -1.91 0.02
CA THR A 48 11.62 -3.14 0.03
C THR A 48 11.88 -3.56 1.47
N ILE A 49 11.60 -4.83 1.77
CA ILE A 49 11.97 -5.49 3.01
C ILE A 49 13.20 -6.35 2.74
N THR A 50 14.21 -6.24 3.61
CA THR A 50 15.37 -7.12 3.64
C THR A 50 15.22 -8.15 4.74
N TRP A 51 15.12 -9.42 4.36
CA TRP A 51 15.01 -10.55 5.27
C TRP A 51 16.37 -11.19 5.52
N ASN A 52 16.65 -11.52 6.78
CA ASN A 52 17.82 -12.28 7.20
C ASN A 52 17.40 -13.65 7.73
N PHE A 53 18.01 -14.71 7.20
CA PHE A 53 17.82 -16.09 7.61
C PHE A 53 19.10 -16.57 8.29
N ASN A 54 19.04 -16.83 9.60
CA ASN A 54 20.16 -17.35 10.37
C ASN A 54 19.85 -18.79 10.79
N ASP A 55 20.74 -19.73 10.45
CA ASP A 55 20.55 -21.15 10.78
C ASP A 55 20.97 -21.52 12.22
N GLY A 56 21.43 -20.56 13.03
CA GLY A 56 21.91 -20.77 14.38
C GLY A 56 23.26 -21.49 14.48
N ASN A 57 23.85 -21.85 13.33
CA ASN A 57 25.12 -22.58 13.20
C ASN A 57 26.20 -21.72 12.53
N GLY A 58 25.98 -20.40 12.50
CA GLY A 58 26.93 -19.42 11.97
C GLY A 58 26.79 -19.14 10.47
N ASN A 59 25.81 -19.74 9.76
CA ASN A 59 25.51 -19.35 8.39
C ASN A 59 24.28 -18.45 8.33
N THR A 60 24.39 -17.41 7.50
CA THR A 60 23.30 -16.48 7.22
C THR A 60 23.06 -16.36 5.72
N GLU A 61 21.82 -16.10 5.35
CA GLU A 61 21.43 -15.71 4.00
C GLU A 61 20.46 -14.54 4.05
N THR A 62 20.44 -13.76 2.97
CA THR A 62 19.52 -12.62 2.83
C THR A 62 18.68 -12.73 1.56
N ALA A 63 17.45 -12.23 1.64
CA ALA A 63 16.58 -12.08 0.49
C ALA A 63 15.76 -10.78 0.61
N THR A 64 15.46 -10.17 -0.53
CA THR A 64 14.62 -8.97 -0.59
C THR A 64 13.20 -9.33 -1.00
N GLN A 65 12.24 -8.58 -0.51
CA GLN A 65 10.83 -8.67 -0.89
C GLN A 65 10.30 -7.27 -1.18
N LYS A 66 9.63 -7.07 -2.32
CA LYS A 66 8.97 -5.79 -2.60
C LYS A 66 7.59 -5.75 -1.97
N VAL A 67 7.23 -4.57 -1.48
CA VAL A 67 5.86 -4.25 -1.04
C VAL A 67 5.36 -3.09 -1.88
N ILE A 68 4.22 -3.26 -2.53
CA ILE A 68 3.64 -2.29 -3.46
C ILE A 68 2.28 -1.88 -2.91
N VAL A 69 2.17 -0.61 -2.50
CA VAL A 69 0.89 0.01 -2.16
C VAL A 69 0.50 0.91 -3.33
N LYS A 70 -0.50 0.49 -4.08
CA LYS A 70 -0.93 1.19 -5.30
C LYS A 70 -2.44 1.16 -5.43
N ASP A 71 -3.03 2.34 -5.29
CA ASP A 71 -4.42 2.58 -5.63
C ASP A 71 -4.63 2.49 -7.16
N ILE A 72 -5.66 1.74 -7.54
CA ILE A 72 -6.08 1.52 -8.92
C ILE A 72 -7.58 1.81 -9.12
N GLN A 73 -8.29 2.13 -8.04
CA GLN A 73 -9.70 2.44 -8.10
C GLN A 73 -9.87 3.94 -8.36
N LYS A 74 -10.98 4.28 -9.01
CA LYS A 74 -11.34 5.68 -9.22
C LYS A 74 -12.24 6.11 -8.07
N PRO A 75 -12.25 7.40 -7.72
CA PRO A 75 -13.27 7.93 -6.83
C PRO A 75 -14.68 7.63 -7.34
N VAL A 76 -15.62 7.47 -6.42
CA VAL A 76 -17.04 7.32 -6.74
C VAL A 76 -17.49 8.54 -7.55
N GLN A 77 -18.33 8.34 -8.57
CA GLN A 77 -18.90 9.45 -9.31
C GLN A 77 -19.97 10.14 -8.45
N PRO A 78 -19.82 11.44 -8.10
CA PRO A 78 -20.84 12.15 -7.36
C PRO A 78 -22.03 12.49 -8.27
N VAL A 79 -23.24 12.48 -7.72
CA VAL A 79 -24.45 13.03 -8.36
C VAL A 79 -24.67 14.42 -7.80
N LEU A 80 -24.67 15.42 -8.68
CA LEU A 80 -24.85 16.83 -8.31
C LEU A 80 -26.22 17.32 -8.77
N ALA A 81 -26.89 18.08 -7.92
CA ALA A 81 -28.14 18.76 -8.28
C ALA A 81 -27.83 20.11 -8.94
N ASP A 82 -28.75 20.56 -9.80
CA ASP A 82 -28.65 21.88 -10.41
C ASP A 82 -28.76 22.97 -9.33
N VAL A 83 -27.88 23.98 -9.44
CA VAL A 83 -27.94 25.18 -8.61
C VAL A 83 -28.65 26.26 -9.43
N THR A 84 -29.81 26.71 -8.95
CA THR A 84 -30.65 27.70 -9.65
C THR A 84 -30.93 28.90 -8.75
N GLY A 85 -31.09 30.09 -9.35
CA GLY A 85 -31.43 31.31 -8.64
C GLY A 85 -31.87 32.42 -9.60
N GLU A 86 -32.88 33.20 -9.21
CA GLU A 86 -33.51 34.21 -10.08
C GLU A 86 -32.66 35.47 -10.26
N CYS A 87 -31.97 35.90 -9.21
CA CYS A 87 -31.07 37.07 -9.22
C CYS A 87 -29.60 36.70 -8.97
N SER A 88 -29.35 35.63 -8.23
CA SER A 88 -28.02 35.08 -7.95
C SER A 88 -28.13 33.61 -7.55
N ALA A 89 -27.07 32.85 -7.81
CA ALA A 89 -26.93 31.46 -7.40
C ALA A 89 -25.51 31.27 -6.87
N THR A 90 -25.34 30.44 -5.85
CA THR A 90 -24.01 30.15 -5.28
C THR A 90 -23.82 28.65 -5.22
N ALA A 91 -22.77 28.17 -5.89
CA ALA A 91 -22.42 26.77 -5.90
C ALA A 91 -21.45 26.45 -4.74
N THR A 92 -21.67 25.32 -4.08
CA THR A 92 -20.71 24.78 -3.10
C THR A 92 -19.85 23.71 -3.76
N ALA A 93 -18.57 23.65 -3.41
CA ALA A 93 -17.69 22.59 -3.90
C ALA A 93 -18.26 21.21 -3.53
N PRO A 94 -18.52 20.33 -4.51
CA PRO A 94 -19.04 19.00 -4.22
C PRO A 94 -17.96 18.13 -3.59
N THR A 95 -18.38 17.05 -2.92
CA THR A 95 -17.46 16.03 -2.41
C THR A 95 -17.81 14.65 -2.97
N THR A 96 -16.81 13.79 -3.04
CA THR A 96 -16.96 12.36 -3.30
C THR A 96 -16.04 11.56 -2.38
N THR A 97 -16.05 10.23 -2.52
CA THR A 97 -15.22 9.33 -1.74
C THR A 97 -14.40 8.41 -2.64
N ASP A 98 -13.25 8.02 -2.13
CA ASP A 98 -12.35 7.03 -2.68
C ASP A 98 -11.94 6.06 -1.56
N ASN A 99 -11.69 4.80 -1.90
CA ASN A 99 -11.38 3.77 -0.91
C ASN A 99 -10.04 4.01 -0.21
N CYS A 100 -9.07 4.65 -0.87
CA CYS A 100 -7.75 4.93 -0.31
C CYS A 100 -7.55 6.41 0.06
N ALA A 101 -8.02 7.34 -0.78
CA ALA A 101 -7.89 8.77 -0.53
C ALA A 101 -8.97 9.34 0.40
N GLY A 102 -10.03 8.57 0.68
CA GLY A 102 -11.13 9.02 1.55
C GLY A 102 -11.98 10.10 0.87
N THR A 103 -12.37 11.14 1.61
CA THR A 103 -13.19 12.23 1.05
C THR A 103 -12.37 13.14 0.16
N ILE A 104 -12.83 13.34 -1.07
CA ILE A 104 -12.22 14.20 -2.09
C ILE A 104 -13.17 15.37 -2.37
N THR A 105 -12.65 16.60 -2.34
CA THR A 105 -13.39 17.80 -2.71
C THR A 105 -13.14 18.16 -4.16
N GLY A 106 -14.21 18.37 -4.93
CA GLY A 106 -14.15 18.82 -6.31
C GLY A 106 -13.61 20.24 -6.41
N THR A 107 -12.85 20.52 -7.47
CA THR A 107 -12.36 21.87 -7.79
C THR A 107 -13.01 22.36 -9.07
N THR A 108 -13.10 23.68 -9.23
CA THR A 108 -13.58 24.31 -10.46
C THR A 108 -12.76 25.55 -10.77
N SER A 109 -12.61 25.88 -12.05
CA SER A 109 -12.07 27.16 -12.52
C SER A 109 -13.15 28.25 -12.61
N ASP A 110 -14.43 27.88 -12.53
CA ASP A 110 -15.54 28.79 -12.71
C ASP A 110 -15.85 29.55 -11.41
N PRO A 111 -16.30 30.82 -11.49
CA PRO A 111 -16.78 31.54 -10.32
C PRO A 111 -17.91 30.78 -9.63
N LEU A 112 -17.86 30.70 -8.30
CA LEU A 112 -18.87 30.02 -7.49
C LEU A 112 -20.09 30.90 -7.16
N THR A 113 -20.09 32.16 -7.63
CA THR A 113 -21.06 33.21 -7.30
C THR A 113 -21.45 33.99 -8.54
#